data_AF-A0A0D0DYK3-F1
#
_entry.id   AF-A0A0D0DYK3-F1
#
_cell.length_a   1.000
_cell.length_b   1.000
_cell.length_c   1.000
_cell.angle_alpha   90.00
_cell.angle_beta   90.00
_cell.angle_gamma   90.00
#
_symmetry.space_group_name_H-M   'P 1'
#
loop_
_entity.id
_entity.type
_entity.pdbx_description
1 polymer ?
#
loop_
_entity_poly.entity_id
_entity_poly.type
_entity_poly.pdbx_seq_one_letter_code
_entity_poly.pdbx_strand_id
1 'polypeptide(L)'
;NSMLIFNKLSWNAVLDIVCLRLNGVAERLKDQHIILDVDNATKNLLFEKGYSAIYGARAIAHVVQTDVLFSLSQKLLKGTIWYVAVPRSLKKPLTCNRR
;
A
#
# COMPACT_ATOMS: atom_id res chain seq x y z
N ASN A 1 -10.75 5.91 36.77
CA ASN A 1 -10.36 4.71 35.99
C ASN A 1 -11.20 4.68 34.73
N SER A 2 -10.67 5.09 33.58
CA SER A 2 -11.42 5.16 32.31
C SER A 2 -10.86 4.14 31.33
N MET A 3 -11.69 3.16 30.99
CA MET A 3 -11.37 2.12 30.01
C MET A 3 -11.62 2.67 28.61
N LEU A 4 -10.59 2.71 27.77
CA LEU A 4 -10.70 3.08 26.35
C LEU A 4 -11.20 1.86 25.56
N ILE A 5 -12.39 1.95 24.98
CA ILE A 5 -12.95 0.94 24.09
C ILE A 5 -12.76 1.40 22.64
N PHE A 6 -12.00 0.63 21.87
CA PHE A 6 -11.83 0.88 20.44
C PHE A 6 -12.94 0.18 19.65
N ASN A 7 -13.64 0.92 18.80
CA ASN A 7 -14.60 0.34 17.88
C ASN A 7 -13.87 -0.44 16.76
N LYS A 8 -14.52 -1.48 16.22
CA LYS A 8 -13.95 -2.23 15.09
C LYS A 8 -13.81 -1.30 13.88
N LEU A 9 -12.68 -1.39 13.17
CA LEU A 9 -12.43 -0.61 11.97
C LEU A 9 -13.46 -0.93 10.89
N SER A 10 -14.14 0.10 10.37
CA SER A 10 -15.04 -0.03 9.21
C SER A 10 -14.24 -0.22 7.91
N TRP A 11 -14.85 -0.90 6.94
CA TRP A 11 -14.24 -1.21 5.64
C TRP A 11 -13.57 0.00 4.96
N ASN A 12 -14.23 1.16 4.93
CA ASN A 12 -13.67 2.39 4.37
C ASN A 12 -12.41 2.86 5.11
N ALA A 13 -12.43 2.86 6.44
CA ALA A 13 -11.28 3.29 7.25
C ALA A 13 -10.05 2.41 7.00
N VAL A 14 -10.27 1.13 6.71
CA VAL A 14 -9.20 0.20 6.38
C VAL A 14 -8.60 0.51 5.00
N LEU A 15 -9.42 0.79 3.99
CA LEU A 15 -8.94 1.22 2.69
C LEU A 15 -8.12 2.51 2.77
N ASP A 16 -8.54 3.46 3.60
CA ASP A 16 -7.78 4.69 3.83
C ASP A 16 -6.39 4.39 4.42
N ILE A 17 -6.29 3.42 5.32
CA ILE A 17 -5.01 2.97 5.89
C ILE A 17 -4.13 2.31 4.82
N VAL A 18 -4.69 1.46 3.96
CA VAL A 18 -3.95 0.87 2.81
C VAL A 18 -3.38 1.99 1.94
N CYS A 19 -4.23 2.96 1.60
CA CYS A 19 -3.88 4.13 0.83
C CYS A 19 -2.74 4.95 1.47
N LEU A 20 -2.83 5.24 2.76
CA LEU A 20 -1.80 5.95 3.51
C LEU A 20 -0.46 5.19 3.47
N ARG A 21 -0.49 3.86 3.62
CA ARG A 21 0.71 3.02 3.56
C ARG A 21 1.33 3.01 2.17
N LEU A 22 0.52 2.87 1.12
CA LEU A 22 0.99 2.92 -0.26
C LEU A 22 1.59 4.28 -0.60
N ASN A 23 0.99 5.38 -0.15
CA ASN A 23 1.55 6.72 -0.34
C ASN A 23 2.92 6.85 0.34
N GLY A 24 3.08 6.39 1.59
CA GLY A 24 4.38 6.43 2.26
C GLY A 24 5.46 5.58 1.57
N VAL A 25 5.08 4.49 0.91
CA VAL A 25 6.00 3.69 0.07
C VAL A 25 6.31 4.43 -1.23
N ALA A 26 5.31 5.03 -1.88
CA ALA A 26 5.49 5.80 -3.10
C ALA A 26 6.40 7.02 -2.89
N GLU A 27 6.31 7.71 -1.74
CA GLU A 27 7.21 8.80 -1.40
C GLU A 27 8.67 8.34 -1.30
N ARG A 28 8.92 7.21 -0.60
CA ARG A 28 10.28 6.63 -0.53
C ARG A 28 10.83 6.19 -1.88
N LEU A 29 9.96 5.67 -2.74
CA LEU A 29 10.34 5.24 -4.09
C LEU A 29 10.62 6.44 -5.00
N LYS A 30 9.99 7.59 -4.75
CA LYS A 30 10.21 8.82 -5.50
C LYS A 30 11.65 9.32 -5.38
N ASP A 31 12.26 9.20 -4.21
CA ASP A 31 13.69 9.51 -4.01
C ASP A 31 14.61 8.61 -4.87
N GLN A 32 14.16 7.39 -5.18
CA GLN A 32 14.86 6.46 -6.07
C GLN A 32 14.43 6.61 -7.55
N HIS A 33 13.70 7.67 -7.90
CA HIS A 33 13.11 7.87 -9.23
C HIS A 33 12.17 6.74 -9.69
N ILE A 34 11.58 6.00 -8.75
CA ILE A 34 10.64 4.91 -9.01
C ILE A 34 9.22 5.43 -8.78
N ILE A 35 8.36 5.28 -9.79
CA ILE A 35 6.94 5.63 -9.67
C ILE A 35 6.15 4.35 -9.39
N LEU A 36 5.43 4.35 -8.27
CA LEU A 36 4.52 3.28 -7.90
C LEU A 36 3.10 3.65 -8.35
N ASP A 37 2.60 2.95 -9.36
CA ASP A 37 1.19 3.01 -9.77
C ASP A 37 0.45 1.78 -9.24
N VAL A 38 -0.70 2.01 -8.59
CA VAL A 38 -1.51 0.94 -7.98
C VAL A 38 -2.97 1.17 -8.34
N ASP A 39 -3.52 0.22 -9.09
CA ASP A 39 -4.92 0.22 -9.48
C ASP A 39 -5.85 -0.01 -8.27
N ASN A 40 -7.09 0.48 -8.37
CA ASN A 40 -8.10 0.30 -7.32
C ASN A 40 -8.47 -1.18 -7.10
N ALA A 41 -8.46 -2.02 -8.14
CA ALA A 41 -8.66 -3.47 -7.98
C ALA A 41 -7.54 -4.08 -7.14
N THR A 42 -6.29 -3.66 -7.35
CA THR A 42 -5.15 -4.11 -6.55
C THR A 42 -5.29 -3.66 -5.09
N LYS A 43 -5.75 -2.43 -4.82
CA LYS A 43 -6.01 -1.97 -3.44
C LYS A 43 -7.06 -2.83 -2.73
N ASN A 44 -8.13 -3.20 -3.42
CA ASN A 44 -9.16 -4.11 -2.88
C ASN A 44 -8.59 -5.50 -2.59
N LEU A 45 -7.76 -6.05 -3.49
CA LEU A 45 -7.09 -7.33 -3.26
C LEU A 45 -6.14 -7.29 -2.05
N LEU A 46 -5.39 -6.21 -1.86
CA LEU A 46 -4.55 -6.03 -0.67
C LEU A 46 -5.39 -5.89 0.60
N PHE A 47 -6.56 -5.25 0.51
CA PHE A 47 -7.51 -5.18 1.62
C PHE A 47 -8.03 -6.59 1.97
N GLU A 48 -8.52 -7.36 1.00
CA GLU A 48 -9.06 -8.70 1.23
C GLU A 48 -8.02 -9.65 1.82
N LYS A 49 -6.77 -9.57 1.34
CA LYS A 49 -5.65 -10.37 1.86
C LYS A 49 -5.18 -9.93 3.25
N GLY A 50 -5.20 -8.63 3.52
CA GLY A 50 -4.66 -8.05 4.74
C GLY A 50 -5.67 -7.92 5.88
N TYR A 51 -6.97 -7.98 5.61
CA TYR A 51 -8.00 -7.85 6.64
C TYR A 51 -8.13 -9.16 7.42
N SER A 52 -7.66 -9.15 8.67
CA SER A 52 -7.94 -10.20 9.64
C SER A 52 -8.74 -9.63 10.79
N ALA A 53 -9.87 -10.28 11.12
CA ALA A 53 -10.73 -9.88 12.23
C ALA A 53 -10.00 -9.87 13.59
N ILE A 54 -8.90 -10.62 13.71
CA ILE A 54 -8.10 -10.77 14.92
C ILE A 54 -7.01 -9.68 14.99
N TYR A 55 -6.34 -9.39 13.86
CA TYR A 55 -5.16 -8.50 13.83
C TYR A 55 -5.46 -7.08 13.31
N GLY A 56 -6.66 -6.83 12.79
CA GLY A 56 -7.09 -5.54 12.25
C GLY A 56 -6.14 -5.01 11.18
N ALA A 57 -5.93 -3.69 11.15
CA ALA A 57 -5.09 -3.01 10.17
C ALA A 57 -3.59 -3.37 10.24
N ARG A 58 -3.13 -4.09 11.27
CA ARG A 58 -1.72 -4.50 11.38
C ARG A 58 -1.34 -5.52 10.31
N ALA A 59 -2.22 -6.48 10.04
CA ALA A 59 -2.01 -7.51 9.02
C ALA A 59 -1.90 -6.87 7.61
N ILE A 60 -2.61 -5.77 7.38
CA ILE A 60 -2.56 -5.01 6.13
C ILE A 60 -1.21 -4.35 5.93
N ALA A 61 -0.69 -3.67 6.96
CA ALA A 61 0.63 -3.06 6.86
C ALA A 61 1.71 -4.09 6.56
N HIS A 62 1.56 -5.33 7.05
CA HIS A 62 2.45 -6.44 6.76
C HIS A 62 2.30 -6.92 5.31
N VAL A 63 1.07 -7.15 4.83
CA VAL A 63 0.82 -7.56 3.43
C VAL A 63 1.37 -6.54 2.45
N VAL A 64 1.15 -5.24 2.66
CA VAL A 64 1.71 -4.18 1.80
C VAL A 64 3.24 -4.25 1.76
N GLN A 65 3.89 -4.43 2.91
CA GLN A 65 5.35 -4.54 2.97
C GLN A 65 5.87 -5.81 2.26
N THR A 66 5.27 -6.96 2.52
CA THR A 66 5.76 -8.22 1.97
C THR A 66 5.42 -8.38 0.48
N ASP A 67 4.21 -8.05 0.06
CA ASP A 67 3.80 -8.23 -1.34
C ASP A 67 4.36 -7.12 -2.25
N VAL A 68 4.41 -5.88 -1.77
CA VAL A 68 4.86 -4.74 -2.59
C VAL A 68 6.34 -4.47 -2.36
N LEU A 69 6.72 -4.08 -1.13
CA LEU A 69 8.09 -3.62 -0.86
C LEU A 69 9.12 -4.73 -1.07
N PHE A 70 8.89 -5.92 -0.51
CA PHE A 70 9.85 -7.03 -0.63
C PHE A 70 9.94 -7.56 -2.07
N SER A 71 8.82 -7.61 -2.81
CA SER A 71 8.84 -7.95 -4.24
C SER A 71 9.66 -6.95 -5.07
N LEU A 72 9.51 -5.65 -4.78
CA LEU A 72 10.33 -4.60 -5.40
C LEU A 72 11.81 -4.75 -5.02
N SER A 73 12.12 -4.90 -3.73
CA SER A 73 13.50 -5.06 -3.25
C SER A 73 14.19 -6.27 -3.88
N GLN A 74 13.50 -7.42 -3.97
CA GLN A 74 14.05 -8.60 -4.62
C GLN A 74 14.38 -8.36 -6.10
N LYS A 75 13.49 -7.69 -6.83
CA LYS A 75 13.71 -7.40 -8.25
C LYS A 75 14.82 -6.36 -8.47
N LEU A 76 14.96 -5.40 -7.55
CA LEU A 76 16.09 -4.46 -7.51
C LEU A 76 17.41 -5.19 -7.25
N LEU A 77 17.46 -6.06 -6.23
CA LEU A 77 18.65 -6.85 -5.87
C LEU A 77 19.09 -7.80 -6.99
N LYS A 78 18.15 -8.38 -7.73
CA LYS A 78 18.43 -9.24 -8.89
C LYS A 78 18.98 -8.46 -10.09
N GLY A 79 19.11 -7.12 -10.01
CA GLY A 79 19.53 -6.29 -11.13
C GLY A 79 18.57 -6.37 -12.33
N THR A 80 17.34 -6.86 -12.11
CA THR A 80 16.32 -6.99 -13.17
C THR A 80 15.65 -5.65 -13.45
N ILE A 81 15.70 -4.72 -12.49
CA ILE A 81 15.17 -3.37 -12.63
C ILE A 81 16.24 -2.37 -12.23
N TRP A 82 16.77 -1.63 -13.20
CA TRP A 82 17.67 -0.49 -12.98
C TRP A 82 16.91 0.84 -13.01
N TYR A 83 15.72 0.84 -13.60
CA TYR A 83 14.80 1.96 -13.69
C TYR A 83 13.40 1.41 -13.94
N VAL A 84 12.42 1.76 -13.10
CA VAL A 84 11.01 1.55 -13.45
C VAL A 84 10.60 2.73 -14.32
N ALA A 85 10.81 2.62 -15.64
CA ALA A 85 10.22 3.54 -16.59
C ALA A 85 8.74 3.19 -16.73
N VAL A 86 7.88 3.88 -15.97
CA VAL A 86 6.43 3.80 -16.17
C VAL A 86 6.11 4.47 -17.51
N PRO A 87 5.43 3.79 -18.45
CA PRO A 87 5.02 4.41 -19.70
C PRO A 87 4.17 5.65 -19.41
N ARG A 88 4.51 6.79 -20.03
CA ARG A 88 3.87 8.11 -19.80
C ARG A 88 2.33 8.13 -19.94
N SER A 89 1.72 7.05 -20.46
CA SER A 89 0.28 6.90 -20.67
C SER A 89 -0.51 6.56 -19.39
N LEU A 90 0.15 6.13 -18.32
CA LEU A 90 -0.47 5.83 -17.01
C LEU A 90 -0.08 6.89 -15.97
N LYS A 91 -0.38 8.16 -16.25
CA LYS A 91 -0.44 9.19 -15.19
C LYS A 91 -1.85 9.23 -14.62
N LYS A 92 -2.24 8.24 -13.82
CA LYS A 92 -3.29 8.48 -12.83
C LYS A 92 -2.61 8.49 -11.46
N PRO A 93 -2.52 9.64 -10.79
CA PRO A 93 -2.01 9.65 -9.42
C PRO A 93 -2.87 8.69 -8.59
N LEU A 94 -2.27 8.10 -7.54
CA LEU A 94 -2.99 7.35 -6.51
C LEU A 94 -4.18 8.20 -6.01
N THR A 95 -5.36 8.03 -6.62
CA THR A 95 -6.58 8.72 -6.20
C THR A 95 -7.12 7.97 -4.99
N CYS A 96 -6.48 8.17 -3.85
CA CYS A 96 -7.08 7.87 -2.57
C CYS A 96 -8.00 9.03 -2.26
N ASN A 97 -9.30 8.76 -2.21
CA ASN A 97 -10.32 9.77 -1.96
C ASN A 97 -10.15 10.28 -0.53
N ARG A 98 -9.34 11.32 -0.35
CA ARG A 98 -9.07 11.96 0.93
C ARG A 98 -10.33 12.74 1.30
N ARG A 99 -11.21 12.15 2.11
CA ARG A 99 -12.30 12.85 2.79
C ARG A 99 -11.93 13.09 4.24
#